data_AF-C9L5K4-F1
#
_entry.id   AF-C9L5K4-F1
#
_cell.length_a   1.000
_cell.length_b   1.000
_cell.length_c   1.000
_cell.angle_alpha   90.00
_cell.angle_beta   90.00
_cell.angle_gamma   90.00
#
_symmetry.space_group_name_H-M   'P 1'
#
loop_
_entity.id
_entity.type
_entity.pdbx_description
1 polymer ?
#
loop_
_entity_poly.entity_id
_entity_poly.type
_entity_poly.pdbx_seq_one_letter_code
_entity_poly.pdbx_strand_id
1 'polypeptide(L)'
;MRYKKLILGMITSVFCLGLLNGCNRYSCDFHSSEEAQKYVLAKLKDKYKEEFVITKVKTYKEEKIGLNWVIAEVVSKENSSKTATVYARNTGYFKDDYHAHYFSEQLKSLADPLFQDKDFVKDYQFEIQGHTTTTKWNGKESIEEYLEKREYEIEVYLYLNDRKTDEEYAKEISDIMQEIVKSDLNFDISVYVNDEDLIFYSLPDQHIKPDIEVILEEMDDVKSQQETLKNYKEWKKQNQHNETNPE
;
A
#
# COMPACT_ATOMS: atom_id res chain seq x y z
N MET A 1 -26.69 -59.38 -54.16
CA MET A 1 -26.48 -59.87 -52.78
C MET A 1 -25.00 -60.00 -52.49
N ARG A 2 -24.59 -59.54 -51.30
CA ARG A 2 -23.33 -59.83 -50.58
C ARG A 2 -22.12 -58.90 -50.80
N TYR A 3 -22.25 -57.75 -50.13
CA TYR A 3 -21.33 -57.20 -49.12
C TYR A 3 -19.85 -56.98 -49.46
N LYS A 4 -19.54 -55.69 -49.67
CA LYS A 4 -18.21 -55.10 -49.47
C LYS A 4 -17.74 -55.34 -48.03
N LYS A 5 -16.59 -55.98 -47.85
CA LYS A 5 -15.89 -56.03 -46.55
C LYS A 5 -15.20 -54.68 -46.33
N LEU A 6 -15.69 -53.94 -45.34
CA LEU A 6 -15.00 -52.82 -44.72
C LEU A 6 -13.74 -53.35 -44.00
N ILE A 7 -12.57 -52.92 -44.45
CA ILE A 7 -11.33 -53.08 -43.68
C ILE A 7 -11.33 -51.97 -42.63
N LEU A 8 -11.58 -52.39 -41.38
CA LEU A 8 -11.53 -51.58 -40.19
C LEU A 8 -10.06 -51.23 -39.90
N GLY A 9 -9.61 -50.07 -40.39
CA GLY A 9 -8.35 -49.48 -39.96
C GLY A 9 -8.48 -49.01 -38.52
N MET A 10 -7.75 -49.65 -37.60
CA MET A 10 -7.63 -49.21 -36.21
C MET A 10 -7.12 -47.77 -36.18
N ILE A 11 -7.99 -46.83 -35.82
CA ILE A 11 -7.58 -45.53 -35.32
C ILE A 11 -6.91 -45.83 -33.98
N THR A 12 -5.59 -45.87 -33.96
CA THR A 12 -4.82 -45.73 -32.73
C THR A 12 -5.09 -44.32 -32.21
N SER A 13 -6.15 -44.20 -31.40
CA SER A 13 -6.31 -43.10 -30.49
C SER A 13 -5.06 -43.11 -29.62
N VAL A 14 -4.12 -42.21 -29.93
CA VAL A 14 -3.10 -41.81 -28.97
C VAL A 14 -3.89 -41.27 -27.80
N PHE A 15 -3.98 -42.12 -26.78
CA PHE A 15 -4.45 -41.80 -25.45
C PHE A 15 -3.55 -40.63 -25.02
N CYS A 16 -4.07 -39.40 -25.09
CA CYS A 16 -3.50 -38.26 -24.40
C CYS A 16 -3.61 -38.53 -22.90
N LEU A 17 -2.74 -39.41 -22.41
CA LEU A 17 -2.47 -39.58 -20.99
C LEU A 17 -1.80 -38.30 -20.52
N GLY A 18 -2.60 -37.48 -19.86
CA GLY A 18 -2.15 -36.71 -18.71
C GLY A 18 -1.07 -35.67 -18.97
N LEU A 19 -1.36 -34.69 -19.83
CA LEU A 19 -0.98 -33.31 -19.51
C LEU A 19 -2.08 -32.67 -18.64
N LEU A 20 -2.48 -33.38 -17.59
CA LEU A 20 -3.02 -32.72 -16.42
C LEU A 20 -1.80 -32.26 -15.63
N ASN A 21 -1.20 -31.14 -16.07
CA ASN A 21 -0.61 -30.20 -15.11
C ASN A 21 -1.79 -29.75 -14.24
N GLY A 22 -2.16 -30.58 -13.27
CA GLY A 22 -3.05 -30.18 -12.22
C GLY A 22 -2.40 -28.97 -11.59
N CYS A 23 -2.96 -27.79 -11.85
CA CYS A 23 -2.71 -26.64 -11.00
C CYS A 23 -2.93 -27.16 -9.58
N ASN A 24 -1.85 -27.30 -8.80
CA ASN A 24 -1.93 -27.59 -7.38
C ASN A 24 -2.80 -26.47 -6.79
N ARG A 25 -4.11 -26.71 -6.69
CA ARG A 25 -5.02 -25.84 -5.98
C ARG A 25 -4.67 -26.05 -4.53
N TYR A 26 -3.74 -25.24 -4.04
CA TYR A 26 -3.41 -25.21 -2.62
C TYR A 26 -4.72 -25.01 -1.87
N SER A 27 -4.97 -25.92 -0.92
CA SER A 27 -6.13 -25.80 -0.05
C SER A 27 -6.06 -24.45 0.63
N CYS A 28 -7.16 -23.71 0.59
CA CYS A 28 -7.29 -22.54 1.43
C CYS A 28 -7.48 -22.93 2.90
N ASP A 29 -7.82 -24.19 3.18
CA ASP A 29 -8.03 -24.68 4.53
C ASP A 29 -6.69 -24.87 5.26
N PHE A 30 -6.33 -23.90 6.09
CA PHE A 30 -5.17 -23.94 6.99
C PHE A 30 -5.62 -23.86 8.45
N HIS A 31 -4.92 -24.60 9.31
CA HIS A 31 -5.15 -24.68 10.76
C HIS A 31 -3.91 -24.35 11.60
N SER A 32 -2.81 -23.97 10.95
CA SER A 32 -1.60 -23.48 11.61
C SER A 32 -0.99 -22.28 10.88
N SER A 33 -0.14 -21.53 11.59
CA SER A 33 0.64 -20.44 10.99
C SER A 33 1.53 -20.92 9.84
N GLU A 34 2.11 -22.11 9.94
CA GLU A 34 2.97 -22.69 8.90
C GLU A 34 2.19 -23.00 7.61
N GLU A 35 0.99 -23.58 7.75
CA GLU A 35 0.09 -23.82 6.62
C GLU A 35 -0.42 -22.52 6.01
N ALA A 36 -0.75 -21.53 6.83
CA ALA A 36 -1.17 -20.21 6.37
C ALA A 36 -0.09 -19.53 5.54
N GLN A 37 1.18 -19.60 5.98
CA GLN A 37 2.32 -19.06 5.23
C GLN A 37 2.51 -19.77 3.89
N LYS A 38 2.41 -21.11 3.85
CA LYS A 38 2.46 -21.88 2.58
C LYS A 38 1.34 -21.47 1.63
N TYR A 39 0.13 -21.27 2.16
CA TYR A 39 -1.02 -20.79 1.39
C TYR A 39 -0.78 -19.39 0.82
N VAL A 40 -0.27 -18.45 1.64
CA VAL A 40 0.06 -17.09 1.21
C VAL A 40 1.07 -17.09 0.05
N LEU A 41 2.19 -17.79 0.22
CA LEU A 41 3.24 -17.86 -0.82
C LEU A 41 2.73 -18.48 -2.12
N ALA A 42 1.92 -19.54 -2.04
CA ALA A 42 1.32 -20.16 -3.20
C ALA A 42 0.34 -19.22 -3.93
N LYS A 43 -0.48 -18.46 -3.19
CA LYS A 43 -1.44 -17.52 -3.76
C LYS A 43 -0.76 -16.35 -4.44
N LEU A 44 0.28 -15.78 -3.83
CA LEU A 44 1.06 -14.72 -4.45
C LEU A 44 1.78 -15.22 -5.71
N LYS A 45 2.40 -16.39 -5.66
CA LYS A 45 3.04 -17.00 -6.84
C LYS A 45 2.05 -17.26 -7.96
N ASP A 46 0.83 -17.69 -7.66
CA ASP A 46 -0.20 -17.84 -8.67
C ASP A 46 -0.70 -16.49 -9.22
N LYS A 47 -0.89 -15.49 -8.36
CA LYS A 47 -1.40 -14.17 -8.74
C LYS A 47 -0.39 -13.38 -9.60
N TYR A 48 0.84 -13.30 -9.14
CA TYR A 48 1.88 -12.42 -9.72
C TYR A 48 2.90 -13.15 -10.58
N LYS A 49 2.92 -14.48 -10.55
CA LYS A 49 3.91 -15.31 -11.26
C LYS A 49 5.36 -15.08 -10.83
N GLU A 50 5.56 -14.44 -9.68
CA GLU A 50 6.84 -14.23 -9.00
C GLU A 50 7.00 -15.18 -7.80
N GLU A 51 8.22 -15.31 -7.29
CA GLU A 51 8.46 -16.01 -6.03
C GLU A 51 8.56 -15.05 -4.86
N PHE A 52 7.93 -15.40 -3.73
CA PHE A 52 7.89 -14.57 -2.53
C PHE A 52 8.55 -15.25 -1.35
N VAL A 53 8.92 -14.45 -0.35
CA VAL A 53 9.39 -14.88 0.96
C VAL A 53 8.59 -14.15 2.03
N ILE A 54 8.13 -14.88 3.05
CA ILE A 54 7.56 -14.26 4.26
C ILE A 54 8.72 -13.68 5.07
N THR A 55 8.74 -12.36 5.27
CA THR A 55 9.73 -11.71 6.13
C THR A 55 9.29 -11.69 7.59
N LYS A 56 7.98 -11.58 7.83
CA LYS A 56 7.41 -11.52 9.17
C LYS A 56 5.96 -11.98 9.19
N VAL A 57 5.59 -12.79 10.18
CA VAL A 57 4.18 -13.02 10.52
C VAL A 57 3.79 -12.02 11.59
N LYS A 58 2.97 -11.01 11.23
CA LYS A 58 2.48 -10.00 12.18
C LYS A 58 1.49 -10.62 13.15
N THR A 59 0.58 -11.45 12.65
CA THR A 59 -0.44 -12.10 13.48
C THR A 59 -0.94 -13.37 12.81
N TYR A 60 -1.16 -14.41 13.63
CA TYR A 60 -1.95 -15.58 13.28
C TYR A 60 -2.94 -15.82 14.40
N LYS A 61 -4.22 -15.97 14.09
CA LYS A 61 -5.28 -16.19 15.08
C LYS A 61 -6.40 -17.07 14.54
N GLU A 62 -6.96 -17.87 15.44
CA GLU A 62 -8.29 -18.45 15.28
C GLU A 62 -9.30 -17.43 15.84
N GLU A 63 -10.19 -16.92 15.00
CA GLU A 63 -11.19 -15.93 15.39
C GLU A 63 -12.40 -16.59 16.07
N LYS A 64 -12.83 -17.72 15.51
CA LYS A 64 -13.90 -18.60 15.99
C LYS A 64 -13.53 -20.03 15.60
N ILE A 65 -14.18 -21.03 16.19
CA ILE A 65 -13.93 -22.45 15.91
C ILE A 65 -13.83 -22.70 14.40
N GLY A 66 -12.63 -23.06 13.93
CA GLY A 66 -12.35 -23.40 12.54
C GLY A 66 -12.16 -22.21 11.59
N LEU A 67 -12.17 -20.96 12.05
CA LEU A 67 -11.93 -19.76 11.24
C LEU A 67 -10.58 -19.14 11.60
N ASN A 68 -9.57 -19.44 10.79
CA ASN A 68 -8.19 -19.00 10.98
C ASN A 68 -7.84 -17.89 10.00
N TRP A 69 -7.01 -16.95 10.46
CA TRP A 69 -6.48 -15.89 9.61
C TRP A 69 -5.04 -15.53 9.95
N VAL A 70 -4.35 -14.97 8.97
CA VAL A 70 -2.96 -14.52 9.07
C VAL A 70 -2.80 -13.12 8.46
N ILE A 71 -1.97 -12.30 9.11
CA ILE A 71 -1.36 -11.10 8.52
C ILE A 71 0.13 -11.35 8.45
N ALA A 72 0.71 -11.21 7.27
CA ALA A 72 2.14 -11.41 7.04
C ALA A 72 2.70 -10.29 6.15
N GLU A 73 3.98 -10.00 6.37
CA GLU A 73 4.80 -9.20 5.46
C GLU A 73 5.55 -10.14 4.52
N VAL A 74 5.60 -9.76 3.25
CA VAL A 74 6.25 -10.52 2.19
C VAL A 74 7.13 -9.61 1.36
N VAL A 75 8.16 -10.19 0.77
CA VAL A 75 8.97 -9.55 -0.28
C VAL A 75 9.01 -10.46 -1.49
N SER A 76 9.05 -9.87 -2.68
CA SER A 76 9.38 -10.63 -3.89
C SER A 76 10.87 -10.95 -3.89
N LYS A 77 11.23 -12.15 -4.36
CA LYS A 77 12.63 -12.50 -4.59
C LYS A 77 13.24 -11.72 -5.76
N GLU A 78 12.39 -11.21 -6.66
CA GLU A 78 12.82 -10.42 -7.81
C GLU A 78 13.03 -8.96 -7.42
N ASN A 79 12.27 -8.46 -6.45
CA ASN A 79 12.45 -7.14 -5.86
C ASN A 79 12.32 -7.20 -4.33
N SER A 80 13.45 -7.41 -3.66
CA SER A 80 13.50 -7.54 -2.20
C SER A 80 13.50 -6.18 -1.47
N SER A 81 13.48 -5.06 -2.20
CA SER A 81 13.54 -3.73 -1.60
C SER A 81 12.19 -3.25 -1.04
N LYS A 82 11.09 -3.81 -1.55
CA LYS A 82 9.74 -3.42 -1.15
C LYS A 82 9.03 -4.56 -0.45
N THR A 83 8.40 -4.22 0.67
CA THR A 83 7.60 -5.15 1.48
C THR A 83 6.12 -4.92 1.19
N ALA A 84 5.36 -6.00 1.09
CA ALA A 84 3.91 -5.99 0.97
C ALA A 84 3.25 -6.66 2.18
N THR A 85 2.09 -6.17 2.59
CA THR A 85 1.25 -6.80 3.60
C THR A 85 0.19 -7.67 2.94
N VAL A 86 0.05 -8.89 3.46
CA VAL A 86 -0.98 -9.85 3.04
C VAL A 86 -1.90 -10.16 4.21
N TYR A 87 -3.19 -10.21 3.91
CA TYR A 87 -4.23 -10.76 4.77
C TYR A 87 -4.85 -11.99 4.12
N ALA A 88 -4.87 -13.11 4.83
CA ALA A 88 -5.48 -14.34 4.34
C ALA A 88 -6.34 -15.02 5.41
N ARG A 89 -7.46 -15.63 4.98
CA ARG A 89 -8.31 -16.49 5.80
C ARG A 89 -8.35 -17.91 5.24
N ASN A 90 -8.58 -18.88 6.11
CA ASN A 90 -8.72 -20.26 5.69
C ASN A 90 -10.01 -20.56 4.90
N THR A 91 -10.88 -19.56 4.74
CA THR A 91 -12.06 -19.58 3.87
C THR A 91 -11.74 -19.24 2.40
N GLY A 92 -10.49 -18.94 2.08
CA GLY A 92 -10.06 -18.52 0.75
C GLY A 92 -10.04 -17.01 0.54
N TYR A 93 -10.50 -16.22 1.52
CA TYR A 93 -10.39 -14.76 1.48
C TYR A 93 -8.91 -14.35 1.48
N PHE A 94 -8.53 -13.46 0.57
CA PHE A 94 -7.15 -13.08 0.34
C PHE A 94 -7.08 -11.63 -0.13
N LYS A 95 -6.30 -10.81 0.57
CA LYS A 95 -5.98 -9.45 0.19
C LYS A 95 -4.49 -9.21 0.27
N ASP A 96 -3.98 -8.36 -0.60
CA ASP A 96 -2.60 -7.90 -0.57
C ASP A 96 -2.50 -6.49 -1.15
N ASP A 97 -1.41 -5.79 -0.84
CA ASP A 97 -1.06 -4.45 -1.32
C ASP A 97 0.12 -4.45 -2.32
N TYR A 98 0.65 -5.63 -2.69
CA TYR A 98 1.82 -5.77 -3.56
C TYR A 98 1.63 -5.12 -4.93
N HIS A 99 0.38 -5.02 -5.38
CA HIS A 99 0.00 -4.43 -6.64
C HIS A 99 0.51 -2.99 -6.84
N ALA A 100 0.62 -2.20 -5.77
CA ALA A 100 1.14 -0.83 -5.82
C ALA A 100 2.57 -0.77 -6.37
N HIS A 101 3.36 -1.84 -6.23
CA HIS A 101 4.71 -1.88 -6.75
C HIS A 101 4.77 -1.80 -8.29
N TYR A 102 3.81 -2.40 -9.01
CA TYR A 102 3.79 -2.34 -10.49
C TYR A 102 3.48 -0.94 -11.01
N PHE A 103 2.68 -0.19 -10.27
CA PHE A 103 2.22 1.13 -10.68
C PHE A 103 3.03 2.27 -10.06
N SER A 104 3.90 1.97 -9.08
CA SER A 104 4.62 2.98 -8.30
C SER A 104 5.40 4.01 -9.13
N GLU A 105 6.18 3.57 -10.14
CA GLU A 105 6.93 4.51 -10.98
C GLU A 105 6.02 5.35 -11.89
N GLN A 106 4.90 4.79 -12.36
CA GLN A 106 3.91 5.53 -13.16
C GLN A 106 3.17 6.56 -12.31
N LEU A 107 2.77 6.20 -11.08
CA LEU A 107 2.17 7.14 -10.13
C LEU A 107 3.12 8.27 -9.78
N LYS A 108 4.40 7.98 -9.50
CA LYS A 108 5.42 8.99 -9.28
C LYS A 108 5.57 9.92 -10.48
N SER A 109 5.63 9.37 -11.70
CA SER A 109 5.73 10.18 -12.91
C SER A 109 4.51 11.08 -13.15
N LEU A 110 3.32 10.70 -12.65
CA LEU A 110 2.11 11.52 -12.70
C LEU A 110 2.09 12.60 -11.61
N ALA A 111 2.64 12.30 -10.43
CA ALA A 111 2.68 13.21 -9.28
C ALA A 111 3.79 14.27 -9.40
N ASP A 112 4.95 13.89 -9.91
CA ASP A 112 6.17 14.71 -9.98
C ASP A 112 5.94 16.13 -10.55
N PRO A 113 5.22 16.32 -11.67
CA PRO A 113 5.00 17.64 -12.25
C PRO A 113 4.18 18.60 -11.36
N LEU A 114 3.46 18.10 -10.34
CA LEU A 114 2.68 18.95 -9.43
C LEU A 114 3.56 19.73 -8.45
N PHE A 115 4.78 19.25 -8.21
CA PHE A 115 5.72 19.82 -7.22
C PHE A 115 6.98 20.38 -7.88
N GLN A 116 7.32 19.88 -9.07
CA GLN A 116 8.47 20.33 -9.84
C GLN A 116 8.34 21.81 -10.25
N ASP A 117 9.48 22.48 -10.40
CA ASP A 117 9.61 23.85 -10.96
C ASP A 117 8.90 24.96 -10.15
N LYS A 118 8.52 24.68 -8.90
CA LYS A 118 8.00 25.68 -7.96
C LYS A 118 9.15 26.30 -7.16
N ASP A 119 9.33 27.61 -7.29
CA ASP A 119 10.43 28.35 -6.65
C ASP A 119 10.38 28.34 -5.12
N PHE A 120 9.21 28.10 -4.54
CA PHE A 120 8.98 27.98 -3.12
C PHE A 120 9.21 26.57 -2.54
N VAL A 121 9.34 25.56 -3.40
CA VAL A 121 9.61 24.16 -3.00
C VAL A 121 11.13 23.95 -2.89
N LYS A 122 11.58 23.51 -1.71
CA LYS A 122 12.99 23.18 -1.42
C LYS A 122 13.33 21.78 -1.90
N ASP A 123 12.49 20.80 -1.54
CA ASP A 123 12.65 19.39 -1.88
C ASP A 123 11.30 18.68 -1.70
N TYR A 124 11.16 17.48 -2.26
CA TYR A 124 10.01 16.61 -2.00
C TYR A 124 10.35 15.14 -2.19
N GLN A 125 9.64 14.28 -1.47
CA GLN A 125 9.79 12.83 -1.58
C GLN A 125 8.42 12.16 -1.71
N PHE A 126 8.39 11.07 -2.48
CA PHE A 126 7.19 10.25 -2.68
C PHE A 126 7.36 8.85 -2.12
N GLU A 127 6.40 8.44 -1.31
CA GLU A 127 6.13 7.04 -1.02
C GLU A 127 4.79 6.63 -1.64
N ILE A 128 4.71 5.37 -2.11
CA ILE A 128 3.51 4.84 -2.74
C ILE A 128 3.05 3.66 -1.89
N GLN A 129 1.89 3.81 -1.27
CA GLN A 129 1.25 2.76 -0.48
C GLN A 129 0.13 2.12 -1.29
N GLY A 130 -0.01 0.81 -1.13
CA GLY A 130 -1.16 0.07 -1.63
C GLY A 130 -2.16 -0.21 -0.52
N HIS A 131 -3.44 -0.06 -0.81
CA HIS A 131 -4.49 -0.61 0.04
C HIS A 131 -4.57 -2.12 -0.18
N THR A 132 -4.66 -2.89 0.91
CA THR A 132 -4.90 -4.33 0.77
C THR A 132 -6.24 -4.58 0.08
N THR A 133 -6.20 -5.28 -1.05
CA THR A 133 -7.38 -5.49 -1.90
C THR A 133 -7.55 -6.94 -2.34
N THR A 134 -8.79 -7.34 -2.61
CA THR A 134 -9.13 -8.59 -3.29
C THR A 134 -9.01 -8.49 -4.82
N THR A 135 -8.84 -7.28 -5.37
CA THR A 135 -8.70 -7.03 -6.81
C THR A 135 -7.51 -7.81 -7.37
N LYS A 136 -7.69 -8.35 -8.58
CA LYS A 136 -6.69 -9.19 -9.25
C LYS A 136 -5.81 -8.37 -10.17
N TRP A 137 -4.97 -7.52 -9.58
CA TRP A 137 -3.89 -6.89 -10.30
C TRP A 137 -2.84 -7.92 -10.71
N ASN A 138 -2.35 -7.81 -11.94
CA ASN A 138 -1.22 -8.59 -12.43
C ASN A 138 -0.17 -7.74 -13.16
N GLY A 139 -0.31 -6.40 -13.10
CA GLY A 139 0.64 -5.44 -13.64
C GLY A 139 0.53 -5.23 -15.15
N LYS A 140 -0.49 -5.81 -15.79
CA LYS A 140 -0.78 -5.62 -17.23
C LYS A 140 -1.94 -4.67 -17.48
N GLU A 141 -2.68 -4.33 -16.43
CA GLU A 141 -3.74 -3.34 -16.46
C GLU A 141 -3.15 -1.96 -16.78
N SER A 142 -3.95 -1.09 -17.40
CA SER A 142 -3.56 0.29 -17.68
C SER A 142 -3.51 1.11 -16.40
N ILE A 143 -2.69 2.18 -16.38
CA ILE A 143 -2.66 3.10 -15.24
C ILE A 143 -4.03 3.75 -15.02
N GLU A 144 -4.79 4.04 -16.06
CA GLU A 144 -6.13 4.65 -15.97
C GLU A 144 -7.10 3.77 -15.17
N GLU A 145 -7.18 2.48 -15.48
CA GLU A 145 -7.97 1.50 -14.70
C GLU A 145 -7.52 1.45 -13.24
N TYR A 146 -6.22 1.54 -12.98
CA TYR A 146 -5.68 1.54 -11.63
C TYR A 146 -6.08 2.80 -10.84
N LEU A 147 -6.02 3.97 -11.49
CA LEU A 147 -6.42 5.25 -10.91
C LEU A 147 -7.90 5.24 -10.50
N GLU A 148 -8.78 4.73 -11.35
CA GLU A 148 -10.22 4.63 -11.08
C GLU A 148 -10.56 3.82 -9.82
N LYS A 149 -9.74 2.81 -9.48
CA LYS A 149 -9.98 1.95 -8.32
C LYS A 149 -9.60 2.59 -6.99
N ARG A 150 -8.71 3.59 -6.98
CA ARG A 150 -8.24 4.28 -5.76
C ARG A 150 -7.75 3.31 -4.67
N GLU A 151 -7.15 2.20 -5.08
CA GLU A 151 -6.58 1.19 -4.16
C GLU A 151 -5.14 1.54 -3.75
N TYR A 152 -4.74 2.80 -3.90
CA TYR A 152 -3.40 3.31 -3.63
C TYR A 152 -3.48 4.67 -2.94
N GLU A 153 -2.36 5.07 -2.36
CA GLU A 153 -2.13 6.40 -1.80
C GLU A 153 -0.71 6.85 -2.15
N ILE A 154 -0.58 8.12 -2.53
CA ILE A 154 0.70 8.78 -2.77
C ILE A 154 0.99 9.62 -1.53
N GLU A 155 1.92 9.17 -0.71
CA GLU A 155 2.41 9.92 0.44
C GLU A 155 3.49 10.90 -0.03
N VAL A 156 3.29 12.18 0.27
CA VAL A 156 4.19 13.26 -0.13
C VAL A 156 4.77 13.91 1.10
N TYR A 157 6.10 13.90 1.18
CA TYR A 157 6.85 14.69 2.14
C TYR A 157 7.38 15.92 1.41
N LEU A 158 6.71 17.06 1.61
CA LEU A 158 7.02 18.31 0.94
C LEU A 158 7.82 19.23 1.85
N TYR A 159 8.93 19.77 1.36
CA TYR A 159 9.77 20.71 2.10
C TYR A 159 9.71 22.08 1.43
N LEU A 160 9.25 23.09 2.18
CA LEU A 160 9.17 24.47 1.69
C LEU A 160 10.40 25.29 2.10
N ASN A 161 10.69 26.35 1.34
CA ASN A 161 11.73 27.32 1.70
C ASN A 161 11.39 28.04 3.02
N ASP A 162 12.42 28.30 3.84
CA ASP A 162 12.27 28.83 5.20
C ASP A 162 11.97 30.35 5.26
N ARG A 163 11.76 30.84 6.48
CA ARG A 163 11.64 32.28 6.83
C ARG A 163 10.46 33.04 6.22
N LYS A 164 9.33 32.36 6.09
CA LYS A 164 8.06 32.96 5.69
C LYS A 164 7.10 33.07 6.86
N THR A 165 6.10 33.92 6.69
CA THR A 165 4.95 34.01 7.59
C THR A 165 3.99 32.85 7.37
N ASP A 166 3.12 32.57 8.34
CA ASP A 166 2.09 31.53 8.20
C ASP A 166 1.16 31.79 7.02
N GLU A 167 0.83 33.06 6.74
CA GLU A 167 0.00 33.45 5.60
C GLU A 167 0.69 33.17 4.26
N GLU A 168 2.00 33.34 4.18
CA GLU A 168 2.79 33.01 2.98
C GLU A 168 2.85 31.49 2.77
N TYR A 169 3.11 30.71 3.82
CA TYR A 169 3.04 29.25 3.72
C TYR A 169 1.65 28.76 3.32
N ALA A 170 0.59 29.31 3.90
CA ALA A 170 -0.78 28.92 3.57
C ALA A 170 -1.13 29.18 2.10
N LYS A 171 -0.62 30.26 1.49
CA LYS A 171 -0.76 30.55 0.06
C LYS A 171 -0.04 29.53 -0.83
N GLU A 172 1.17 29.15 -0.45
CA GLU A 172 1.97 28.16 -1.19
C GLU A 172 1.39 26.75 -1.08
N ILE A 173 0.91 26.38 0.11
CA ILE A 173 0.17 25.13 0.33
C ILE A 173 -1.13 25.16 -0.47
N SER A 174 -1.87 26.27 -0.49
CA SER A 174 -3.09 26.41 -1.30
C SER A 174 -2.82 26.20 -2.79
N ASP A 175 -1.73 26.76 -3.34
CA ASP A 175 -1.34 26.55 -4.74
C ASP A 175 -1.13 25.06 -5.06
N ILE A 176 -0.41 24.35 -4.20
CA ILE A 176 -0.17 22.91 -4.37
C ILE A 176 -1.47 22.11 -4.22
N MET A 177 -2.28 22.41 -3.21
CA MET A 177 -3.55 21.72 -2.97
C MET A 177 -4.53 21.90 -4.14
N GLN A 178 -4.52 23.07 -4.81
CA GLN A 178 -5.31 23.28 -6.03
C GLN A 178 -4.90 22.34 -7.16
N GLU A 179 -3.59 22.15 -7.37
CA GLU A 179 -3.07 21.24 -8.38
C GLU A 179 -3.35 19.77 -8.03
N ILE A 180 -3.21 19.39 -6.75
CA ILE A 180 -3.60 18.06 -6.24
C ILE A 180 -5.07 17.76 -6.52
N VAL A 181 -5.98 18.68 -6.19
CA VAL A 181 -7.42 18.51 -6.43
C VAL A 181 -7.73 18.40 -7.94
N LYS A 182 -7.01 19.12 -8.81
CA LYS A 182 -7.17 19.02 -10.27
C LYS A 182 -6.62 17.73 -10.84
N SER A 183 -5.57 17.16 -10.23
CA SER A 183 -4.90 15.95 -10.70
C SER A 183 -5.75 14.69 -10.59
N ASP A 184 -6.75 14.70 -9.72
CA ASP A 184 -7.59 13.54 -9.41
C ASP A 184 -6.78 12.31 -8.95
N LEU A 185 -5.59 12.53 -8.37
CA LEU A 185 -4.79 11.50 -7.71
C LEU A 185 -5.08 11.47 -6.21
N ASN A 186 -4.86 10.30 -5.58
CA ASN A 186 -5.08 10.10 -4.15
C ASN A 186 -3.80 10.40 -3.37
N PHE A 187 -3.75 11.52 -2.65
CA PHE A 187 -2.57 12.00 -1.94
C PHE A 187 -2.79 12.05 -0.43
N ASP A 188 -1.77 11.66 0.34
CA ASP A 188 -1.53 12.14 1.69
C ASP A 188 -0.36 13.13 1.59
N ILE A 189 -0.54 14.35 2.09
CA ILE A 189 0.51 15.36 2.07
C ILE A 189 0.91 15.74 3.48
N SER A 190 2.22 15.73 3.72
CA SER A 190 2.87 16.26 4.92
C SER A 190 3.85 17.34 4.51
N VAL A 191 3.67 18.56 5.03
CA VAL A 191 4.46 19.74 4.66
C VAL A 191 5.34 20.17 5.81
N TYR A 192 6.63 20.33 5.52
CA TYR A 192 7.66 20.63 6.48
C TYR A 192 8.34 21.97 6.15
N VAL A 193 8.72 22.67 7.21
CA VAL A 193 9.66 23.80 7.19
C VAL A 193 10.85 23.41 8.03
N ASN A 194 12.06 23.52 7.49
CA ASN A 194 13.22 22.83 8.07
C ASN A 194 13.01 21.31 8.11
N ASP A 195 14.07 20.52 8.24
CA ASP A 195 13.97 19.07 8.01
C ASP A 195 13.10 18.32 9.07
N GLU A 196 12.59 19.01 10.10
CA GLU A 196 11.84 18.41 11.22
C GLU A 196 10.51 19.11 11.58
N ASP A 197 10.23 20.35 11.14
CA ASP A 197 9.03 21.06 11.59
C ASP A 197 7.85 20.82 10.64
N LEU A 198 7.02 19.81 10.93
CA LEU A 198 5.74 19.62 10.22
C LEU A 198 4.85 20.82 10.51
N ILE A 199 4.40 21.51 9.47
CA ILE A 199 3.53 22.69 9.58
C ILE A 199 2.10 22.42 9.09
N PHE A 200 1.89 21.42 8.25
CA PHE A 200 0.59 21.08 7.69
C PHE A 200 0.56 19.60 7.30
N TYR A 201 -0.58 18.94 7.48
CA TYR A 201 -0.83 17.63 6.90
C TYR A 201 -2.28 17.56 6.41
N SER A 202 -2.53 16.72 5.40
CA SER A 202 -3.89 16.49 4.90
C SER A 202 -4.00 15.11 4.27
N LEU A 203 -4.98 14.34 4.73
CA LEU A 203 -5.34 13.04 4.16
C LEU A 203 -6.26 13.22 2.94
N PRO A 204 -6.38 12.22 2.05
CA PRO A 204 -7.18 12.37 0.85
C PRO A 204 -8.65 12.72 1.09
N ASP A 205 -9.28 12.09 2.08
CA ASP A 205 -10.66 12.39 2.50
C ASP A 205 -10.80 13.76 3.20
N GLN A 206 -9.67 14.34 3.61
CA GLN A 206 -9.54 15.64 4.23
C GLN A 206 -8.97 16.68 3.27
N HIS A 207 -8.92 16.40 1.96
CA HIS A 207 -8.60 17.44 0.99
C HIS A 207 -9.72 18.49 1.03
N ILE A 208 -9.52 19.50 1.87
CA ILE A 208 -10.44 20.63 2.00
C ILE A 208 -10.33 21.46 0.72
N LYS A 209 -11.30 22.34 0.50
CA LYS A 209 -11.11 23.42 -0.46
C LYS A 209 -9.77 24.09 -0.15
N PRO A 210 -8.96 24.44 -1.15
CA PRO A 210 -7.66 25.07 -0.97
C PRO A 210 -7.84 26.55 -0.54
N ASP A 211 -8.60 26.76 0.51
CA ASP A 211 -8.92 28.02 1.13
C ASP A 211 -7.85 28.33 2.17
N ILE A 212 -7.29 29.53 2.07
CA ILE A 212 -6.18 29.98 2.91
C ILE A 212 -6.60 30.00 4.39
N GLU A 213 -7.83 30.41 4.70
CA GLU A 213 -8.29 30.47 6.10
C GLU A 213 -8.33 29.08 6.74
N VAL A 214 -8.76 28.07 5.98
CA VAL A 214 -8.83 26.69 6.46
C VAL A 214 -7.44 26.09 6.61
N ILE A 215 -6.54 26.37 5.66
CA ILE A 215 -5.15 25.92 5.76
C ILE A 215 -4.47 26.52 7.00
N LEU A 216 -4.74 27.80 7.31
CA LEU A 216 -4.22 28.44 8.53
C LEU A 216 -4.75 27.77 9.80
N GLU A 217 -6.04 27.42 9.85
CA GLU A 217 -6.63 26.68 10.97
C GLU A 217 -5.94 25.32 11.18
N GLU A 218 -5.74 24.55 10.10
CA GLU A 218 -5.04 23.27 10.16
C GLU A 218 -3.57 23.43 10.59
N MET A 219 -2.88 24.48 10.12
CA MET A 219 -1.50 24.77 10.55
C MET A 219 -1.42 25.07 12.05
N ASP A 220 -2.38 25.81 12.59
CA ASP A 220 -2.45 26.11 14.03
C ASP A 220 -2.76 24.85 14.85
N ASP A 221 -3.64 23.99 14.34
CA ASP A 221 -3.94 22.69 14.95
C ASP A 221 -2.71 21.78 14.99
N VAL A 222 -1.93 21.71 13.91
CA VAL A 222 -0.66 20.96 13.85
C VAL A 222 0.31 21.44 14.92
N LYS A 223 0.51 22.76 15.03
CA LYS A 223 1.40 23.36 16.04
C LYS A 223 0.94 23.01 17.47
N SER A 224 -0.36 23.12 17.73
CA SER A 224 -0.96 22.80 19.02
C SER A 224 -0.78 21.33 19.41
N GLN A 225 -0.95 20.42 18.44
CA GLN A 225 -0.72 18.98 18.64
C GLN A 225 0.76 18.68 18.92
N GLN A 226 1.68 19.30 18.19
CA GLN A 226 3.12 19.14 18.42
C GLN A 226 3.54 19.62 19.81
N GLU A 227 3.05 20.78 20.25
CA GLU A 227 3.32 21.31 21.59
C GLU A 227 2.78 20.36 22.67
N THR A 228 1.56 19.85 22.48
CA THR A 228 0.95 18.87 23.39
C THR A 228 1.80 17.59 23.48
N LEU A 229 2.28 17.07 22.35
CA LEU A 229 3.13 15.88 22.30
C LEU A 229 4.49 16.13 22.98
N LYS A 230 5.07 17.32 22.81
CA LYS A 230 6.32 17.71 23.48
C LYS A 230 6.14 17.77 24.99
N ASN A 231 5.09 18.46 25.46
CA ASN A 231 4.74 18.57 26.87
C ASN A 231 4.50 17.18 27.49
N TYR A 232 3.80 16.30 26.79
CA TYR A 232 3.59 14.92 27.23
C TYR A 232 4.90 14.12 27.33
N LYS A 233 5.80 14.23 26.34
CA LYS A 233 7.11 13.57 26.37
C LYS A 233 7.97 14.07 27.54
N GLU A 234 7.96 15.37 27.81
CA GLU A 234 8.68 15.97 28.94
C GLU A 234 8.10 15.52 30.29
N TRP A 235 6.78 15.55 30.44
CA TRP A 235 6.09 15.02 31.62
C TRP A 235 6.44 13.55 31.87
N LYS A 236 6.45 12.71 30.83
CA LYS A 236 6.80 11.29 30.96
C LYS A 236 8.24 11.09 31.43
N LYS A 237 9.20 11.87 30.89
CA LYS A 237 10.62 11.81 31.31
C LYS A 237 10.79 12.18 32.79
N GLN A 238 10.10 13.23 33.25
CA GLN A 238 10.17 13.66 34.66
C GLN A 238 9.60 12.61 35.61
N ASN A 239 8.50 11.95 35.23
CA ASN A 239 7.84 10.97 36.08
C ASN A 239 8.46 9.56 36.01
N GLN A 240 9.21 9.22 34.97
CA GLN A 240 10.00 7.98 34.93
C GLN A 240 11.20 8.00 35.90
N HIS A 241 11.73 9.16 36.27
CA HIS A 241 12.79 9.25 37.28
C HIS A 241 12.31 9.03 38.72
N ASN A 242 11.00 9.20 38.98
CA ASN A 242 10.42 9.03 40.31
C ASN A 242 10.14 7.55 40.67
N GLU A 243 10.18 6.61 39.70
CA GLU A 243 9.95 5.19 39.96
C GLU A 243 11.24 4.40 40.29
N THR A 244 12.43 4.96 40.06
CA THR A 244 13.72 4.25 40.26
C THR A 244 14.47 4.57 41.55
N ASN A 245 13.94 5.45 42.41
CA ASN A 245 14.44 5.65 43.78
C ASN A 245 13.30 5.39 44.78
N PRO A 246 13.11 4.14 45.22
CA PRO A 246 12.35 3.89 46.44
C PRO A 246 13.22 4.33 47.64
N GLU A 247 12.68 5.25 48.44
CA GLU A 247 13.18 5.54 49.80
C GLU A 247 13.21 4.26 50.68
#